data_AF-A0A091FDR1-F1
#
_entry.id   AF-A0A091FDR1-F1
#
_cell.length_a   1.000
_cell.length_b   1.000
_cell.length_c   1.000
_cell.angle_alpha   90.00
_cell.angle_beta   90.00
_cell.angle_gamma   90.00
#
_symmetry.space_group_name_H-M   'P 1'
#
loop_
_entity.id
_entity.type
_entity.pdbx_description
1 polymer ?
#
loop_
_entity_poly.entity_id
_entity_poly.type
_entity_poly.pdbx_seq_one_letter_code
_entity_poly.pdbx_strand_id
1 'polypeptide(L)'
;MTNKVLPGVGKNVVPVPFWLCKGGFQIAGMTMRTIFPMIFSEEHFQVRKFLFMELIRLQKPISPAYITEKLNMSIDKVQSILKAIAKNQIWIIRNEQGNVTWTYPVTVEETKFKITYSTGEQVWGP
;
A
#
# COMPACT_ATOMS: atom_id res chain seq x y z
N MET A 1 22.75 3.18 -13.47
CA MET A 1 21.88 3.04 -12.28
C MET A 1 22.64 2.29 -11.20
N THR A 2 22.80 2.88 -10.02
CA THR A 2 23.73 2.43 -8.98
C THR A 2 23.23 1.14 -8.33
N ASN A 3 23.90 0.02 -8.61
CA ASN A 3 23.55 -1.34 -8.16
C ASN A 3 23.95 -1.58 -6.68
N LYS A 4 23.64 -0.62 -5.81
CA LYS A 4 24.04 -0.60 -4.39
C LYS A 4 22.82 -0.38 -3.50
N VAL A 5 22.79 -1.08 -2.37
CA VAL A 5 21.84 -0.93 -1.27
C VAL A 5 22.55 -0.21 -0.13
N LEU A 6 21.82 0.56 0.66
CA LEU A 6 22.33 1.36 1.77
C LEU A 6 21.76 0.84 3.12
N PRO A 7 22.13 -0.35 3.60
CA PRO A 7 21.72 -0.83 4.92
C PRO A 7 22.30 0.04 6.05
N GLY A 8 21.48 0.22 7.09
CA GLY A 8 21.93 0.74 8.37
C GLY A 8 22.66 -0.33 9.18
N VAL A 9 23.89 -0.04 9.61
CA VAL A 9 24.70 -0.87 10.50
C VAL A 9 25.07 -0.02 11.71
N GLY A 10 24.38 -0.24 12.83
CA GLY A 10 24.49 0.63 14.01
C GLY A 10 24.05 2.06 13.70
N LYS A 11 24.98 3.01 13.80
CA LYS A 11 24.74 4.44 13.49
C LYS A 11 25.16 4.85 12.08
N ASN A 12 25.65 3.91 11.27
CA ASN A 12 26.22 4.19 9.95
C ASN A 12 25.37 3.61 8.82
N VAL A 13 25.42 4.23 7.65
CA VAL A 13 24.82 3.72 6.42
C VAL A 13 25.95 3.29 5.49
N VAL A 14 26.03 2.00 5.18
CA VAL A 14 27.15 1.43 4.42
C VAL A 14 26.68 1.00 3.04
N PRO A 15 27.28 1.48 1.94
CA PRO A 15 26.90 1.04 0.60
C PRO A 15 27.39 -0.39 0.34
N VAL A 16 26.46 -1.31 0.11
CA VAL A 16 26.74 -2.70 -0.26
C VAL A 16 26.20 -3.02 -1.65
N PRO A 17 26.92 -3.77 -2.49
CA PRO A 17 26.38 -4.28 -3.75
C PRO A 17 25.07 -5.04 -3.57
N PHE A 18 24.08 -4.78 -4.44
CA PHE A 18 22.74 -5.39 -4.34
C PHE A 18 22.76 -6.93 -4.30
N TRP A 19 23.69 -7.56 -5.02
CA TRP A 19 23.79 -9.02 -5.09
C TRP A 19 24.11 -9.67 -3.74
N LEU A 20 24.81 -8.97 -2.82
CA LEU A 20 25.07 -9.46 -1.46
C LEU A 20 23.80 -9.53 -0.61
N CYS A 21 22.83 -8.65 -0.87
CA CYS A 21 21.56 -8.61 -0.14
C CYS A 21 20.45 -9.42 -0.81
N LYS A 22 20.63 -9.83 -2.07
CA LYS A 22 19.58 -10.47 -2.89
C LYS A 22 18.97 -11.70 -2.21
N GLY A 23 19.81 -12.57 -1.65
CA GLY A 23 19.36 -13.76 -0.92
C GLY A 23 18.58 -13.40 0.34
N GLY A 24 19.07 -12.42 1.12
CA GLY A 24 18.40 -11.93 2.32
C GLY A 24 17.00 -11.34 2.03
N PHE A 25 16.86 -10.58 0.94
CA PHE A 25 15.55 -10.04 0.53
C PHE A 25 14.57 -11.13 0.09
N GLN A 26 15.06 -12.15 -0.61
CA GLN A 26 14.23 -13.29 -0.99
C GLN A 26 13.74 -14.06 0.25
N ILE A 27 14.63 -14.34 1.20
CA ILE A 27 14.29 -15.02 2.45
C ILE A 27 13.30 -14.17 3.25
N ALA A 28 13.59 -12.88 3.48
CA ALA A 28 12.68 -11.99 4.21
C ALA A 28 11.31 -11.90 3.54
N GLY A 29 11.26 -11.82 2.20
CA GLY A 29 10.00 -11.84 1.45
C GLY A 29 9.23 -13.14 1.62
N MET A 30 9.90 -14.29 1.56
CA MET A 30 9.29 -15.60 1.82
C MET A 30 8.78 -15.69 3.27
N THR A 31 9.59 -15.33 4.25
CA THR A 31 9.21 -15.32 5.67
C THR A 31 8.00 -14.43 5.92
N MET A 32 7.94 -13.23 5.35
CA MET A 32 6.79 -12.33 5.50
C MET A 32 5.52 -12.92 4.86
N ARG A 33 5.63 -13.60 3.71
CA ARG A 33 4.50 -14.32 3.11
C ARG A 33 4.05 -15.49 3.97
N THR A 34 4.95 -16.19 4.64
CA THR A 34 4.62 -17.30 5.54
C THR A 34 3.97 -16.81 6.84
N ILE A 35 4.49 -15.73 7.44
CA ILE A 35 3.98 -15.19 8.71
C ILE A 35 2.66 -14.45 8.49
N PHE A 36 2.49 -13.77 7.35
CA PHE A 36 1.31 -12.98 7.03
C PHE A 36 0.67 -13.38 5.69
N PRO A 37 0.23 -14.65 5.54
CA PRO A 37 -0.19 -15.20 4.25
C PRO A 37 -1.42 -14.49 3.68
N MET A 38 -2.33 -14.06 4.54
CA MET A 38 -3.49 -13.27 4.13
C MET A 38 -3.06 -11.89 3.61
N ILE A 39 -2.15 -11.20 4.29
CA ILE A 39 -1.71 -9.85 3.91
C ILE A 39 -0.94 -9.87 2.58
N PHE A 40 -0.10 -10.88 2.36
CA PHE A 40 0.67 -11.03 1.14
C PHE A 40 0.00 -11.92 0.09
N SER A 41 -1.31 -12.20 0.26
CA SER A 41 -2.07 -12.87 -0.80
C SER A 41 -2.17 -11.96 -2.02
N GLU A 42 -2.29 -12.58 -3.20
CA GLU A 42 -2.39 -11.85 -4.47
C GLU A 42 -3.58 -10.89 -4.47
N GLU A 43 -4.73 -11.32 -3.95
CA GLU A 43 -5.95 -10.51 -3.86
C GLU A 43 -5.76 -9.29 -2.94
N HIS A 44 -5.07 -9.44 -1.80
CA HIS A 44 -4.80 -8.31 -0.91
C HIS A 44 -3.83 -7.32 -1.54
N PHE A 45 -2.82 -7.82 -2.27
CA PHE A 45 -1.93 -6.98 -3.05
C PHE A 45 -2.69 -6.23 -4.15
N GLN A 46 -3.56 -6.92 -4.89
CA GLN A 46 -4.38 -6.34 -5.93
C GLN A 46 -5.28 -5.22 -5.39
N VAL A 47 -5.97 -5.45 -4.26
CA VAL A 47 -6.80 -4.41 -3.61
C VAL A 47 -5.96 -3.22 -3.13
N ARG A 48 -4.82 -3.45 -2.46
CA ARG A 48 -3.95 -2.34 -2.02
C ARG A 48 -3.41 -1.52 -3.19
N LYS A 49 -2.90 -2.20 -4.22
CA LYS A 49 -2.38 -1.54 -5.43
C LYS A 49 -3.48 -0.73 -6.11
N PHE A 50 -4.67 -1.31 -6.23
CA PHE A 50 -5.83 -0.63 -6.78
C PHE A 50 -6.18 0.63 -5.98
N LEU A 51 -6.36 0.51 -4.66
CA LEU A 51 -6.70 1.63 -3.79
C LEU A 51 -5.69 2.78 -3.90
N PHE A 52 -4.40 2.47 -3.88
CA PHE A 52 -3.34 3.47 -3.99
C PHE A 52 -3.41 4.24 -5.32
N MET A 53 -3.43 3.52 -6.44
CA MET A 53 -3.49 4.16 -7.76
C MET A 53 -4.78 4.96 -7.94
N GLU A 54 -5.88 4.42 -7.43
CA GLU A 54 -7.20 4.97 -7.68
C GLU A 54 -7.53 6.16 -6.77
N LEU A 55 -6.98 6.21 -5.54
CA LEU A 55 -7.08 7.40 -4.68
C LEU A 55 -6.35 8.58 -5.31
N ILE A 56 -5.18 8.34 -5.91
CA ILE A 56 -4.43 9.36 -6.65
C ILE A 56 -5.22 9.85 -7.85
N ARG A 57 -5.78 8.92 -8.64
CA ARG A 57 -6.51 9.25 -9.87
C ARG A 57 -7.84 9.95 -9.62
N LEU A 58 -8.65 9.43 -8.69
CA LEU A 58 -10.00 9.95 -8.44
C LEU A 58 -10.00 11.16 -7.51
N GLN A 59 -9.01 11.27 -6.62
CA GLN A 59 -8.93 12.31 -5.58
C GLN A 59 -10.22 12.38 -4.73
N LYS A 60 -10.90 11.24 -4.57
CA LYS A 60 -12.17 11.09 -3.85
C LYS A 60 -12.18 9.78 -3.05
N PRO A 61 -12.98 9.70 -1.97
CA PRO A 61 -13.17 8.46 -1.22
C PRO A 61 -13.63 7.32 -2.14
N ILE A 62 -13.07 6.13 -1.95
CA ILE A 62 -13.37 4.95 -2.77
C ILE A 62 -14.37 4.05 -2.04
N SER A 63 -15.50 3.77 -2.67
CA SER A 63 -16.51 2.87 -2.10
C SER A 63 -16.16 1.39 -2.33
N PRO A 64 -16.56 0.48 -1.41
CA PRO A 64 -16.41 -0.96 -1.62
C PRO A 64 -17.09 -1.46 -2.90
N ALA A 65 -18.25 -0.90 -3.26
CA ALA A 65 -18.96 -1.23 -4.49
C ALA A 65 -18.13 -0.90 -5.74
N TYR A 66 -17.43 0.23 -5.74
CA TYR A 66 -16.55 0.62 -6.83
C TYR A 66 -15.36 -0.34 -6.99
N ILE A 67 -14.79 -0.79 -5.87
CA ILE A 67 -13.70 -1.80 -5.88
C ILE A 67 -14.22 -3.12 -6.45
N THR A 68 -15.42 -3.55 -6.03
CA THR A 68 -16.09 -4.76 -6.55
C THR A 68 -16.24 -4.70 -8.06
N GLU A 69 -16.75 -3.59 -8.59
CA GLU A 69 -16.92 -3.38 -10.03
C GLU A 69 -15.58 -3.44 -10.77
N LYS A 70 -14.57 -2.70 -10.30
CA LYS A 70 -13.28 -2.59 -11.02
C LYS A 70 -12.39 -3.82 -10.93
N LEU A 71 -12.48 -4.57 -9.83
CA LEU A 71 -11.67 -5.77 -9.64
C LEU A 71 -12.42 -7.07 -9.97
N ASN A 72 -13.70 -6.98 -10.36
CA ASN A 72 -14.56 -8.15 -10.60
C ASN A 72 -14.54 -9.13 -9.41
N MET A 73 -14.64 -8.59 -8.19
CA MET A 73 -14.62 -9.35 -6.93
C MET A 73 -15.96 -9.20 -6.20
N SER A 74 -16.44 -10.25 -5.54
CA SER A 74 -17.67 -10.15 -4.75
C SER A 74 -17.53 -9.12 -3.63
N ILE A 75 -18.65 -8.46 -3.28
CA ILE A 75 -18.67 -7.44 -2.23
C ILE A 75 -18.21 -7.99 -0.88
N ASP A 76 -18.58 -9.23 -0.54
CA ASP A 76 -18.18 -9.91 0.69
C ASP A 76 -16.66 -10.10 0.73
N LYS A 77 -16.06 -10.45 -0.42
CA LYS A 77 -14.62 -10.63 -0.53
C LYS A 77 -13.88 -9.31 -0.36
N VAL A 78 -14.34 -8.25 -1.03
CA VAL A 78 -13.78 -6.90 -0.89
C VAL A 78 -13.87 -6.42 0.56
N GLN A 79 -15.03 -6.55 1.20
CA GLN A 79 -15.22 -6.16 2.59
C GLN A 79 -14.32 -6.94 3.56
N SER A 80 -14.17 -8.24 3.34
CA SER A 80 -13.26 -9.09 4.11
C SER A 80 -11.80 -8.64 3.99
N ILE A 81 -11.35 -8.35 2.76
CA ILE A 81 -10.00 -7.85 2.49
C ILE A 81 -9.80 -6.48 3.14
N LEU A 82 -10.72 -5.52 2.96
CA LEU A 82 -10.62 -4.20 3.58
C LEU A 82 -10.56 -4.29 5.11
N LYS A 83 -11.37 -5.16 5.71
CA LYS A 83 -11.35 -5.40 7.17
C LYS A 83 -10.00 -6.00 7.61
N ALA A 84 -9.46 -6.96 6.86
CA ALA A 84 -8.18 -7.58 7.16
C ALA A 84 -7.01 -6.59 7.04
N ILE A 85 -7.05 -5.71 6.03
CA ILE A 85 -6.04 -4.66 5.83
C ILE A 85 -6.13 -3.64 6.98
N ALA A 86 -7.31 -3.10 7.27
CA ALA A 86 -7.50 -2.07 8.29
C ALA A 86 -7.14 -2.56 9.72
N LYS A 87 -7.41 -3.83 10.04
CA LYS A 87 -7.17 -4.38 11.38
C LYS A 87 -5.68 -4.53 11.70
N ASN A 88 -4.88 -4.96 10.71
CA ASN A 88 -3.54 -5.46 10.99
C ASN A 88 -2.45 -4.42 10.78
N GLN A 89 -2.71 -3.40 9.97
CA GLN A 89 -1.71 -2.42 9.60
C GLN A 89 -2.40 -1.13 9.21
N ILE A 90 -1.77 -0.01 9.58
CA ILE A 90 -2.14 1.35 9.20
C ILE A 90 -1.86 1.50 7.69
N TRP A 91 -2.57 0.75 6.83
CA TRP A 91 -2.50 0.86 5.36
C TRP A 91 -3.72 1.51 4.78
N ILE A 92 -4.87 1.44 5.45
CA ILE A 92 -6.10 2.10 5.02
C ILE A 92 -6.85 2.70 6.21
N ILE A 93 -7.53 3.81 5.97
CA ILE A 93 -8.55 4.37 6.86
C ILE A 93 -9.85 4.47 6.06
N ARG A 94 -10.97 4.18 6.72
CA ARG A 94 -12.30 4.29 6.16
C ARG A 94 -13.11 5.32 6.95
N ASN A 95 -13.90 6.12 6.25
CA ASN A 95 -14.83 7.05 6.87
C ASN A 95 -16.07 6.33 7.42
N GLU A 96 -17.00 7.09 8.01
CA GLU A 96 -18.24 6.56 8.61
C GLU A 96 -19.13 5.82 7.60
N GLN A 97 -19.09 6.21 6.32
CA GLN A 97 -19.80 5.53 5.23
C GLN A 97 -19.09 4.26 4.76
N GLY A 98 -17.93 3.92 5.34
CA GLY A 98 -17.14 2.74 4.99
C GLY A 98 -16.29 2.91 3.72
N ASN A 99 -16.22 4.12 3.15
CA ASN A 99 -15.38 4.43 1.99
C ASN A 99 -13.93 4.60 2.43
N VAL A 100 -12.99 4.15 1.61
CA VAL A 100 -11.56 4.33 1.86
C VAL A 100 -11.17 5.77 1.52
N THR A 101 -10.69 6.53 2.50
CA THR A 101 -10.24 7.92 2.33
C THR A 101 -8.72 8.06 2.36
N TRP A 102 -8.05 7.10 2.99
CA TRP A 102 -6.60 7.10 3.17
C TRP A 102 -6.05 5.73 2.81
N THR A 103 -4.94 5.68 2.09
CA THR A 103 -4.10 4.49 1.98
C THR A 103 -2.63 4.86 2.03
N TYR A 104 -1.80 4.16 2.80
CA TYR A 104 -0.40 4.55 2.95
C TYR A 104 0.31 4.70 1.59
N PRO A 105 0.97 5.83 1.28
CA PRO A 105 1.15 7.05 2.10
C PRO A 105 0.26 8.26 1.69
N VAL A 106 -0.87 8.05 1.01
CA VAL A 106 -1.72 9.11 0.44
C VAL A 106 -3.13 9.15 1.04
N THR A 107 -3.73 10.34 1.03
CA THR A 107 -5.12 10.56 1.41
C THR A 107 -5.78 11.65 0.57
N VAL A 108 -7.11 11.55 0.49
CA VAL A 108 -7.96 12.57 -0.14
C VAL A 108 -8.47 13.59 0.87
N GLU A 109 -8.26 13.34 2.16
CA GLU A 109 -8.52 14.31 3.22
C GLU A 109 -7.39 15.34 3.27
N GLU A 110 -7.74 16.61 3.43
CA GLU A 110 -6.77 17.69 3.47
C GLU A 110 -5.87 17.58 4.70
N THR A 111 -4.56 17.69 4.48
CA THR A 111 -3.54 17.74 5.53
C THR A 111 -2.59 18.91 5.28
N LYS A 112 -1.56 19.08 6.11
CA LYS A 112 -0.51 20.08 5.83
C LYS A 112 0.47 19.65 4.72
N PHE A 113 0.40 18.40 4.27
CA PHE A 113 1.38 17.80 3.36
C PHE A 113 0.78 17.58 1.98
N LYS A 114 0.79 18.62 1.15
CA LYS A 114 0.29 18.51 -0.23
C LYS A 114 1.33 17.82 -1.12
N ILE A 115 0.89 16.82 -1.87
CA ILE A 115 1.70 16.03 -2.80
C ILE A 115 1.16 16.26 -4.21
N THR A 116 2.04 16.66 -5.12
CA THR A 116 1.73 16.79 -6.55
C THR A 116 2.55 15.76 -7.32
N TYR A 117 1.89 14.86 -8.03
CA TYR A 117 2.55 13.90 -8.91
C TYR A 117 2.94 14.55 -10.22
N SER A 118 3.95 14.00 -10.91
CA SER A 118 4.43 14.52 -12.20
C SER A 118 3.36 14.50 -13.31
N THR A 119 2.31 13.71 -13.12
CA THR A 119 1.13 13.59 -13.98
C THR A 119 0.06 14.65 -13.70
N GLY A 120 0.23 15.46 -12.65
CA GLY A 120 -0.62 16.62 -12.33
C GLY A 120 -1.64 16.38 -11.21
N GLU A 121 -1.88 15.12 -10.81
CA GLU A 121 -2.77 14.78 -9.70
C GLU A 121 -2.23 15.33 -8.37
N GLN A 122 -3.15 15.80 -7.53
CA GLN A 122 -2.86 16.35 -6.22
C GLN A 122 -3.57 15.53 -5.14
N VAL A 123 -2.81 15.08 -4.16
CA VAL A 123 -3.31 14.38 -2.97
C VAL A 123 -2.56 14.89 -1.74
N TRP A 124 -2.89 14.34 -0.58
CA TRP A 124 -2.27 14.71 0.68
C TRP A 124 -1.51 13.52 1.28
N GLY A 125 -0.45 13.79 2.04
CA GLY A 125 0.22 12.81 2.89
C GLY A 125 -0.33 12.85 4.32
N PRO A 126 -0.23 11.76 5.10
CA PRO A 126 -0.55 11.75 6.53
C PRO A 126 0.32 12.74 7.34
#